data_AF-V7AKA2-F1
#
_entry.id   AF-V7AKA2-F1
#
_cell.length_a   1.000
_cell.length_b   1.000
_cell.length_c   1.000
_cell.angle_alpha   90.00
_cell.angle_beta   90.00
_cell.angle_gamma   90.00
#
_symmetry.space_group_name_H-M   'P 1'
#
loop_
_entity.id
_entity.type
_entity.pdbx_description
1 polymer ?
#
loop_
_entity_poly.entity_id
_entity_poly.type
_entity_poly.pdbx_seq_one_letter_code
_entity_poly.pdbx_strand_id
1 'polypeptide(L)'
;MDDKGSPTEREEQSKQKGKTESVAFRKLFAFSDCADILLMVVGSVGAIGNGLGFPLMTLLFGEIIDVFGVNQNSLGIVEKVSQ
;
A
#
# COMPACT_ATOMS: atom_id res chain seq x y z
N MET A 1 47.64 36.85 -13.33
CA MET A 1 48.05 35.46 -13.00
C MET A 1 46.94 34.82 -12.22
N ASP A 2 46.42 33.74 -12.78
CA ASP A 2 45.21 33.02 -12.41
C ASP A 2 45.31 32.37 -11.03
N ASP A 3 44.42 32.75 -10.13
CA ASP A 3 44.15 32.05 -8.87
C ASP A 3 43.35 30.77 -9.18
N LYS A 4 44.03 29.79 -9.80
CA LYS A 4 43.47 28.44 -10.01
C LYS A 4 43.72 27.63 -8.74
N GLY A 5 42.79 27.75 -7.79
CA GLY A 5 42.59 26.76 -6.73
C GLY A 5 42.57 25.35 -7.34
N SER A 6 43.36 24.47 -6.74
CA SER A 6 43.80 23.19 -7.27
C SER A 6 42.61 22.26 -7.64
N PRO A 7 42.74 21.39 -8.66
CA PRO A 7 41.66 20.48 -9.07
C PRO A 7 41.19 19.56 -7.93
N THR A 8 42.11 19.24 -7.01
CA THR A 8 41.95 18.29 -5.93
C THR A 8 40.98 18.77 -4.84
N GLU A 9 40.93 20.08 -4.55
CA GLU A 9 40.04 20.66 -3.52
C GLU A 9 38.58 20.76 -3.98
N ARG A 10 38.34 20.87 -5.29
CA ARG A 10 36.98 20.94 -5.86
C ARG A 10 36.30 19.57 -5.91
N GLU A 11 37.08 18.49 -6.04
CA GLU A 11 36.57 17.12 -6.05
C GLU A 11 36.14 16.64 -4.65
N GLU A 12 36.86 17.03 -3.59
CA GLU A 12 36.48 16.69 -2.21
C GLU A 12 35.18 17.36 -1.76
N GLN A 13 34.98 18.64 -2.09
CA GLN A 13 33.72 19.35 -1.78
C GLN A 13 32.53 18.79 -2.57
N SER A 14 32.75 18.28 -3.79
CA SER A 14 31.71 17.66 -4.61
C SER A 14 31.28 16.29 -4.05
N LYS A 15 32.22 15.49 -3.54
CA LYS A 15 31.90 14.21 -2.86
C LYS A 15 31.12 14.39 -1.57
N GLN A 16 31.30 15.50 -0.85
CA GLN A 16 30.58 15.76 0.40
C GLN A 16 29.13 16.24 0.16
N LYS A 17 28.87 16.91 -0.97
CA LYS A 17 27.55 17.46 -1.32
C LYS A 17 26.57 16.42 -1.91
N GLY A 18 27.07 15.24 -2.27
CA GLY A 18 26.31 14.15 -2.89
C GLY A 18 25.89 13.01 -1.96
N LYS A 19 26.27 13.04 -0.68
CA LYS A 19 25.64 12.20 0.33
C LYS A 19 24.33 12.86 0.69
N THR A 20 23.27 12.51 -0.04
CA THR A 20 21.91 12.66 0.47
C THR A 20 21.93 12.01 1.84
N GLU A 21 21.88 12.82 2.90
CA GLU A 21 21.81 12.37 4.29
C GLU A 21 20.45 11.67 4.46
N SER A 22 20.34 10.46 3.90
CA SER A 22 19.26 9.54 4.15
C SER A 22 19.44 9.12 5.59
N VAL A 23 18.87 9.94 6.48
CA VAL A 23 18.71 9.59 7.88
C VAL A 23 18.02 8.23 7.90
N ALA A 24 18.69 7.23 8.48
CA ALA A 24 18.12 5.91 8.62
C ALA A 24 16.72 6.04 9.24
N PHE A 25 15.70 5.40 8.67
CA PHE A 25 14.31 5.49 9.15
C PHE A 25 14.20 5.32 10.68
N ARG A 26 15.07 4.49 11.25
CA ARG A 26 15.21 4.28 12.69
C ARG A 26 15.47 5.57 13.51
N LYS A 27 16.11 6.61 12.94
CA LYS A 27 16.32 7.92 13.58
C LYS A 27 15.09 8.83 13.52
N LEU A 28 14.22 8.69 12.51
CA LEU A 28 12.92 9.37 12.53
C LEU A 28 12.00 8.78 13.61
N PHE A 29 12.03 7.47 13.79
CA PHE A 29 11.30 6.79 14.85
C PHE A 29 11.97 6.86 16.23
N ALA A 30 13.20 7.35 16.33
CA ALA A 30 13.92 7.46 17.60
C ALA A 30 13.40 8.61 18.49
N PHE A 31 12.66 9.56 17.91
CA PHE A 31 12.03 10.67 18.62
C PHE A 31 10.50 10.50 18.75
N SER A 32 9.95 9.49 18.09
CA SER A 32 8.55 9.13 18.17
C SER A 32 8.31 8.28 19.41
N ASP A 33 7.59 8.85 20.39
CA ASP A 33 7.18 8.13 21.59
C ASP A 33 6.35 6.89 21.22
N CYS A 34 6.19 5.95 22.16
CA CYS A 34 5.41 4.72 21.95
C CYS A 34 4.00 4.97 21.37
N ALA A 35 3.44 6.17 21.60
CA ALA A 35 2.19 6.65 21.03
C ALA A 35 2.23 6.78 19.49
N ASP A 36 3.29 7.34 18.90
CA ASP A 36 3.42 7.49 17.44
C ASP A 36 3.54 6.15 16.73
N ILE A 37 4.23 5.19 17.35
CA ILE A 37 4.33 3.81 16.86
C ILE A 37 2.97 3.12 16.94
N LEU A 38 2.24 3.28 18.05
CA LEU A 38 0.89 2.74 18.20
C LEU A 38 -0.05 3.33 17.15
N LEU A 39 0.02 4.65 16.92
CA LEU A 39 -0.78 5.35 15.91
C LEU A 39 -0.44 4.87 14.49
N MET A 40 0.83 4.62 14.17
CA MET A 40 1.22 4.05 12.87
C MET A 40 0.65 2.65 12.66
N VAL A 41 0.70 1.78 13.67
CA VAL A 41 0.16 0.42 13.57
C VAL A 41 -1.36 0.45 13.41
N VAL A 42 -2.05 1.22 14.26
CA VAL A 42 -3.51 1.36 14.20
C VAL A 42 -3.95 1.97 12.87
N GLY A 43 -3.27 3.01 12.40
CA GLY A 43 -3.52 3.63 11.10
C GLY A 43 -3.29 2.69 9.93
N SER A 44 -2.25 1.87 9.98
CA SER A 44 -1.95 0.88 8.94
C SER A 44 -3.00 -0.23 8.89
N VAL A 45 -3.40 -0.77 10.05
CA VAL A 45 -4.49 -1.77 10.13
C VAL A 45 -5.81 -1.18 9.63
N GLY A 46 -6.13 0.06 10.03
CA GLY A 46 -7.31 0.79 9.56
C GLY A 46 -7.29 1.04 8.05
N ALA A 47 -6.13 1.39 7.49
CA ALA A 47 -5.96 1.60 6.05
C ALA A 47 -6.12 0.30 5.26
N ILE A 48 -5.59 -0.82 5.76
CA ILE A 48 -5.79 -2.15 5.16
C ILE A 48 -7.27 -2.53 5.19
N GLY A 49 -7.95 -2.38 6.33
CA GLY A 49 -9.37 -2.68 6.46
C GLY A 49 -10.23 -1.83 5.50
N ASN A 50 -9.97 -0.52 5.41
CA ASN A 50 -10.66 0.36 4.47
C ASN A 50 -10.36 -0.02 3.01
N GLY A 51 -9.12 -0.36 2.67
CA GLY A 51 -8.72 -0.78 1.32
C GLY A 51 -9.35 -2.11 0.91
N LEU A 52 -9.52 -3.05 1.84
CA LEU A 52 -10.18 -4.33 1.61
C LEU A 52 -11.71 -4.25 1.61
N GLY A 53 -12.31 -3.14 2.06
CA GLY A 53 -13.76 -2.97 2.09
C GLY A 53 -14.41 -3.13 0.71
N PHE A 54 -13.79 -2.57 -0.34
CA PHE A 54 -14.32 -2.65 -1.70
C PHE A 54 -14.28 -4.08 -2.32
N PRO A 55 -13.16 -4.82 -2.29
CA PRO A 55 -13.13 -6.20 -2.78
C PRO A 55 -13.98 -7.15 -1.91
N LEU A 56 -14.01 -6.98 -0.59
CA LEU A 56 -14.84 -7.80 0.30
C LEU A 56 -16.33 -7.61 0.00
N MET A 57 -16.78 -6.37 -0.19
CA MET A 57 -18.16 -6.08 -0.58
C MET A 57 -18.50 -6.66 -1.96
N THR A 58 -17.56 -6.65 -2.90
CA THR A 58 -17.74 -7.24 -4.22
C THR A 58 -17.90 -8.77 -4.13
N LEU A 59 -17.12 -9.44 -3.28
CA LEU A 59 -17.24 -10.88 -3.03
C LEU A 59 -18.61 -11.23 -2.45
N LEU A 60 -19.03 -10.52 -1.39
CA LEU A 60 -20.35 -10.70 -0.78
C LEU A 60 -21.48 -10.46 -1.78
N PHE A 61 -21.36 -9.43 -2.62
CA PHE A 61 -22.35 -9.17 -3.66
C PHE A 61 -22.40 -10.29 -4.71
N GLY A 62 -21.26 -10.88 -5.06
CA GLY A 62 -21.17 -12.06 -5.92
C GLY A 62 -21.91 -13.26 -5.33
N GLU A 63 -21.72 -13.54 -4.03
CA GLU A 63 -22.44 -14.61 -3.32
C GLU A 63 -23.95 -14.34 -3.27
N ILE A 64 -24.36 -13.09 -3.03
CA ILE A 64 -25.76 -12.69 -3.06
C ILE A 64 -26.37 -12.92 -4.45
N ILE A 65 -25.67 -12.50 -5.52
CA ILE A 65 -26.09 -12.75 -6.90
C ILE A 65 -26.20 -14.24 -7.19
N ASP A 66 -25.25 -15.06 -6.73
CA ASP A 66 -25.27 -16.50 -6.94
C ASP A 66 -26.50 -17.14 -6.26
N VAL A 67 -26.80 -16.77 -5.02
CA VAL A 67 -28.01 -17.25 -4.31
C VAL A 67 -29.30 -16.86 -5.04
N PHE A 68 -29.40 -15.62 -5.50
CA PHE A 68 -30.57 -15.17 -6.27
C PHE A 68 -30.64 -15.78 -7.67
N GLY A 69 -29.50 -15.96 -8.32
CA GLY A 69 -29.37 -16.53 -9.67
C GLY A 69 -29.64 -18.04 -9.70
N VAL A 70 -29.16 -18.78 -8.70
CA VAL A 70 -29.43 -20.22 -8.54
C VAL A 70 -30.91 -20.46 -8.25
N ASN A 71 -31.57 -19.58 -7.49
CA ASN A 71 -33.02 -19.71 -7.24
C ASN A 71 -33.86 -19.46 -8.52
N GLN A 72 -33.35 -18.68 -9.47
CA GLN A 72 -33.96 -18.45 -10.78
C GLN A 72 -33.57 -19.51 -11.81
N ASN A 73 -32.39 -20.12 -11.69
CA ASN A 73 -31.96 -21.28 -12.48
C ASN A 73 -32.64 -22.54 -11.95
N SER A 74 -33.93 -22.57 -12.16
CA SER A 74 -34.76 -23.74 -12.25
C SER A 74 -34.17 -24.74 -13.26
N LEU A 75 -33.16 -25.49 -12.82
CA LEU A 75 -32.63 -26.74 -13.39
C LEU A 75 -33.69 -27.87 -13.35
N GLY A 76 -34.96 -27.52 -13.56
CA GLY A 76 -36.10 -28.41 -13.58
C GLY A 76 -37.17 -28.02 -14.61
N ILE A 77 -36.97 -26.97 -15.43
CA ILE A 77 -37.93 -26.61 -16.50
C ILE A 77 -37.59 -27.28 -17.83
N VAL A 78 -36.30 -27.49 -18.15
CA VAL A 78 -35.90 -28.11 -19.43
C VAL A 78 -36.22 -29.61 -19.46
N GLU A 79 -36.21 -30.29 -18.31
CA GLU A 79 -36.56 -31.71 -18.20
C GLU A 79 -38.08 -31.97 -18.18
N LYS A 80 -38.90 -30.96 -17.81
CA LYS A 80 -40.36 -31.07 -17.77
C LYS A 80 -41.07 -30.76 -19.08
N VAL A 81 -40.37 -30.19 -20.06
CA VAL A 81 -40.93 -29.83 -21.39
C VAL A 81 -40.52 -30.85 -22.47
N SER A 82 -39.61 -31.78 -22.15
CA SER A 82 -39.18 -32.85 -23.06
C SER A 82 -39.99 -34.15 -22.96
N GLN A 83 -41.04 -34.21 -22.13
CA GLN A 83 -41.96 -35.36 -22.03
C GLN A 83 -43.31 -35.07 -22.67
#